data_AF-A0A838Q8F2-F1
#
_entry.id   AF-A0A838Q8F2-F1
#
_cell.length_a   1.000
_cell.length_b   1.000
_cell.length_c   1.000
_cell.angle_alpha   90.00
_cell.angle_beta   90.00
_cell.angle_gamma   90.00
#
_symmetry.space_group_name_H-M   'P 1'
#
loop_
_entity.id
_entity.type
_entity.pdbx_description
1 polymer ?
#
loop_
_entity_poly.entity_id
_entity_poly.type
_entity_poly.pdbx_seq_one_letter_code
_entity_poly.pdbx_strand_id
1 'polypeptide(L)'
;MTGGAGVAPRIAALDGLRGCAVLMVLFYHFMGPFTDTADFATKGGLWVFSFGWTGVDLFFVLSGFLITGILFDAKGSERYFRTFYMRRILRIVPLYYAALALIFFVPRFIASPTALRFTAPFSDQIWYWLYLQNFHRLRGAVGLVTGHLWSLAIEEQFYLVWPLVILVLSRRRALQFCEALVVALAIRVVWVLVLGELGWGIFWMTHT
;
A
#
# COMPACT_ATOMS: atom_id res chain seq x y z
N MET A 1 -14.49 12.87 39.93
CA MET A 1 -13.06 12.56 39.67
C MET A 1 -12.95 12.04 38.25
N THR A 2 -12.54 12.90 37.33
CA THR A 2 -12.51 12.65 35.88
C THR A 2 -11.30 11.80 35.53
N GLY A 3 -11.51 10.50 35.34
CA GLY A 3 -10.52 9.59 34.77
C GLY A 3 -10.30 9.94 33.29
N GLY A 4 -9.36 10.85 33.03
CA GLY A 4 -8.87 11.12 31.70
C GLY A 4 -8.26 9.84 31.14
N ALA A 5 -8.95 9.23 30.18
CA ALA A 5 -8.43 8.12 29.41
C ALA A 5 -7.09 8.57 28.79
N GLY A 6 -6.00 8.02 29.30
CA GLY A 6 -4.66 8.28 28.80
C GLY A 6 -4.61 7.94 27.32
N VAL A 7 -4.61 8.97 26.49
CA VAL A 7 -4.27 8.83 25.08
C VAL A 7 -2.83 8.36 25.07
N ALA A 8 -2.58 7.13 24.59
CA ALA A 8 -1.23 6.61 24.46
C ALA A 8 -0.33 7.66 23.78
N PRO A 9 0.87 7.94 24.31
CA PRO A 9 1.70 9.02 23.81
C PRO A 9 2.01 8.81 22.34
N ARG A 10 1.74 9.84 21.53
CA ARG A 10 2.03 9.85 20.10
C ARG A 10 3.53 9.65 19.91
N ILE A 11 3.92 8.56 19.26
CA ILE A 11 5.34 8.24 19.03
C ILE A 11 5.82 9.05 17.84
N ALA A 12 6.34 10.25 18.10
CA ALA A 12 6.79 11.20 17.07
C ALA A 12 7.85 10.60 16.12
N ALA A 13 8.68 9.68 16.62
CA ALA A 13 9.67 8.97 15.80
C ALA A 13 9.02 8.14 14.67
N LEU A 14 7.88 7.49 14.94
CA LEU A 14 7.18 6.69 13.92
C LEU A 14 6.53 7.59 12.87
N ASP A 15 6.00 8.74 13.27
CA ASP A 15 5.46 9.72 12.32
C ASP A 15 6.56 10.35 11.46
N GLY A 16 7.75 10.59 12.02
CA GLY A 16 8.94 11.00 11.28
C GLY A 16 9.35 9.99 10.22
N LEU A 17 9.42 8.69 10.58
CA LEU A 17 9.72 7.61 9.64
C LEU A 17 8.68 7.48 8.53
N ARG A 18 7.39 7.67 8.83
CA ARG A 18 6.34 7.73 7.80
C ARG A 18 6.54 8.92 6.85
N GLY A 19 6.95 10.07 7.38
CA GLY A 19 7.34 11.22 6.57
C GLY A 19 8.49 10.91 5.62
N CYS A 20 9.55 10.27 6.11
CA CYS A 20 10.67 9.81 5.28
C CYS A 20 10.20 8.83 4.19
N ALA A 21 9.33 7.87 4.54
CA ALA A 21 8.76 6.91 3.60
C ALA A 21 7.98 7.61 2.47
N VAL A 22 7.15 8.60 2.80
CA VAL A 22 6.43 9.40 1.80
C VAL A 22 7.40 10.17 0.90
N LEU A 23 8.44 10.79 1.47
CA LEU A 23 9.46 11.49 0.68
C LEU A 23 10.15 10.54 -0.29
N MET A 24 10.53 9.34 0.14
CA MET A 24 11.13 8.32 -0.74
C MET A 24 10.23 7.99 -1.94
N VAL A 25 8.92 7.83 -1.71
CA VAL A 25 7.94 7.52 -2.77
C VAL A 25 7.78 8.71 -3.73
N LEU A 26 7.73 9.93 -3.22
CA LEU A 26 7.65 11.15 -4.04
C LEU A 26 8.91 11.30 -4.89
N PHE A 27 10.08 11.10 -4.31
CA PHE A 27 11.35 11.13 -5.04
C PHE A 27 11.41 10.04 -6.11
N TYR A 28 10.95 8.82 -5.82
CA TYR A 28 10.90 7.74 -6.82
C TYR A 28 10.03 8.10 -8.02
N HIS A 29 8.82 8.63 -7.80
CA HIS A 29 7.92 8.97 -8.91
C HIS A 29 8.39 10.20 -9.69
N PHE A 30 9.08 11.14 -9.02
CA PHE A 30 9.57 12.35 -9.68
C PHE A 30 10.90 12.13 -10.42
N MET A 31 11.82 11.33 -9.85
CA MET A 31 13.14 11.05 -10.42
C MET A 31 13.19 9.80 -11.30
N GLY A 32 12.27 8.84 -11.11
CA GLY A 32 12.22 7.58 -11.87
C GLY A 32 12.30 7.75 -13.40
N PRO A 33 11.51 8.66 -14.00
CA PRO A 33 11.59 8.92 -15.45
C PRO A 33 12.97 9.42 -15.91
N PHE A 34 13.70 10.15 -15.05
CA PHE A 34 15.04 10.66 -15.35
C PHE A 34 16.12 9.59 -15.16
N THR A 35 15.93 8.63 -14.26
CA THR A 35 16.86 7.52 -14.03
C THR A 35 16.83 6.48 -15.14
N ASP A 36 15.68 6.27 -15.77
CA ASP A 36 15.52 5.31 -16.87
C ASP A 36 16.24 5.77 -18.15
N THR A 37 16.38 7.08 -18.35
CA THR A 37 17.05 7.68 -19.51
C THR A 37 18.52 8.03 -19.28
N ALA A 38 19.05 7.79 -18.07
CA ALA A 38 20.41 8.20 -17.69
C ALA A 38 21.49 7.23 -18.20
N ASP A 39 22.62 7.76 -18.66
CA ASP A 39 23.80 6.96 -19.02
C ASP A 39 24.45 6.28 -17.80
N PHE A 40 25.23 5.22 -18.04
CA PHE A 40 25.88 4.41 -16.99
C PHE A 40 26.72 5.25 -16.01
N ALA A 41 27.39 6.30 -16.48
CA ALA A 41 28.17 7.22 -15.64
C ALA A 41 27.30 8.04 -14.68
N THR A 42 26.08 8.40 -15.09
CA THR A 42 25.10 9.16 -14.29
C THR A 42 24.28 8.24 -13.37
N LYS A 43 24.09 6.97 -13.76
CA LYS A 43 23.42 5.94 -12.95
C LYS A 43 24.11 5.69 -11.60
N GLY A 44 25.43 5.85 -11.52
CA GLY A 44 26.19 5.67 -10.28
C GLY A 44 25.76 6.61 -9.13
N GLY A 45 25.43 7.86 -9.45
CA GLY A 45 24.91 8.83 -8.47
C GLY A 45 23.40 8.72 -8.22
N LEU A 46 22.66 8.14 -9.17
CA LEU A 46 21.20 8.03 -9.14
C LEU A 46 20.68 6.70 -8.55
N TRP A 47 21.53 5.71 -8.32
CA TRP A 47 21.13 4.37 -7.85
C TRP A 47 20.40 4.39 -6.49
N VAL A 48 20.72 5.35 -5.62
CA VAL A 48 19.98 5.57 -4.37
C VAL A 48 18.49 5.82 -4.62
N PHE A 49 18.13 6.46 -5.74
CA PHE A 49 16.73 6.74 -6.08
C PHE A 49 15.98 5.49 -6.57
N SER A 50 16.69 4.46 -7.05
CA SER A 50 16.11 3.17 -7.39
C SER A 50 15.55 2.42 -6.18
N PHE A 51 15.85 2.84 -4.94
CA PHE A 51 15.26 2.28 -3.72
C PHE A 51 14.01 3.02 -3.25
N GLY A 52 13.62 4.14 -3.86
CA GLY A 52 12.50 4.93 -3.35
C GLY A 52 11.15 4.18 -3.36
N TRP A 53 11.00 3.12 -4.16
CA TRP A 53 9.82 2.24 -4.14
C TRP A 53 9.65 1.50 -2.80
N THR A 54 10.74 1.19 -2.09
CA THR A 54 10.67 0.53 -0.76
C THR A 54 10.06 1.44 0.31
N GLY A 55 9.92 2.74 0.01
CA GLY A 55 9.16 3.67 0.85
C GLY A 55 7.70 3.24 1.01
N VAL A 56 7.09 2.63 -0.01
CA VAL A 56 5.72 2.09 0.10
C VAL A 56 5.67 0.96 1.12
N ASP A 57 6.62 0.01 1.05
CA ASP A 57 6.71 -1.11 1.98
C ASP A 57 6.95 -0.64 3.42
N LEU A 58 7.86 0.32 3.61
CA LEU A 58 8.12 0.91 4.92
C LEU A 58 6.86 1.58 5.49
N PHE A 59 6.12 2.34 4.66
CA PHE A 59 4.88 2.98 5.09
C PHE A 59 3.82 1.95 5.53
N PHE A 60 3.70 0.83 4.81
CA PHE A 60 2.79 -0.26 5.17
C PHE A 60 3.18 -0.93 6.49
N VAL A 61 4.46 -1.25 6.67
CA VAL A 61 4.95 -1.90 7.91
C VAL A 61 4.68 -1.00 9.12
N LEU A 62 5.02 0.29 9.02
CA LEU A 62 4.79 1.25 10.09
C LEU A 62 3.30 1.44 10.39
N SER A 63 2.47 1.51 9.36
CA SER A 63 1.02 1.64 9.51
C SER A 63 0.44 0.40 10.19
N GLY A 64 0.81 -0.80 9.73
CA GLY A 64 0.37 -2.07 10.32
C GLY A 64 0.76 -2.20 11.79
N PHE A 65 1.98 -1.83 12.17
CA PHE A 65 2.42 -1.81 13.56
C PHE A 65 1.56 -0.88 14.43
N LEU A 66 1.36 0.36 13.99
CA LEU A 66 0.59 1.36 14.74
C LEU A 66 -0.89 0.96 14.87
N ILE A 67 -1.49 0.48 13.77
CA ILE A 67 -2.90 0.04 13.72
C ILE A 67 -3.11 -1.14 14.65
N THR A 68 -2.21 -2.13 14.61
CA THR A 68 -2.29 -3.32 15.47
C THR A 68 -2.25 -2.95 16.94
N GLY A 69 -1.35 -2.03 17.33
CA GLY A 69 -1.29 -1.50 18.70
C GLY A 69 -2.62 -0.85 19.11
N ILE A 70 -3.13 0.08 18.30
CA ILE A 70 -4.41 0.76 18.56
C ILE A 70 -5.57 -0.25 18.70
N LEU A 71 -5.60 -1.30 17.86
CA LEU A 71 -6.64 -2.32 17.91
C LEU A 71 -6.53 -3.22 19.15
N PHE A 72 -5.33 -3.51 19.65
CA PHE A 72 -5.21 -4.23 20.91
C PHE A 72 -5.58 -3.35 22.10
N ASP A 73 -5.21 -2.08 22.10
CA ASP A 73 -5.55 -1.13 23.18
C ASP A 73 -7.06 -0.83 23.24
N ALA A 74 -7.73 -0.81 22.09
CA ALA A 74 -9.18 -0.61 22.02
C ALA A 74 -9.98 -1.91 22.25
N LYS A 75 -9.32 -3.07 22.35
CA LYS A 75 -10.00 -4.37 22.47
C LYS A 75 -10.79 -4.44 23.79
N GLY A 76 -12.09 -4.73 23.71
CA GLY A 76 -13.01 -4.72 24.85
C GLY A 76 -13.78 -3.41 25.04
N SER A 77 -13.50 -2.37 24.24
CA SER A 77 -14.30 -1.15 24.17
C SER A 77 -15.62 -1.41 23.41
N GLU A 78 -16.74 -0.92 23.96
CA GLU A 78 -18.04 -0.93 23.29
C GLU A 78 -18.04 -0.13 21.96
N ARG A 79 -17.08 0.79 21.80
CA ARG A 79 -16.91 1.64 20.61
C ARG A 79 -15.71 1.24 19.75
N TYR A 80 -15.23 0.00 19.87
CA TYR A 80 -14.07 -0.53 19.13
C TYR A 80 -14.13 -0.21 17.63
N PHE A 81 -15.14 -0.72 16.93
CA PHE A 81 -15.29 -0.54 15.49
C PHE A 81 -15.65 0.89 15.11
N ARG A 82 -16.58 1.52 15.85
CA ARG A 82 -17.07 2.86 15.53
C ARG A 82 -15.94 3.89 15.57
N THR A 83 -15.12 3.87 16.62
CA THR A 83 -14.02 4.83 16.79
C THR A 83 -12.93 4.60 15.74
N PHE A 84 -12.68 3.33 15.39
CA PHE A 84 -11.67 2.95 14.41
C PHE A 84 -12.07 3.35 12.99
N TYR A 85 -13.25 2.93 12.52
CA TYR A 85 -13.71 3.16 11.15
C TYR A 85 -14.08 4.61 10.88
N MET A 86 -14.78 5.28 11.81
CA MET A 86 -15.28 6.64 11.57
C MET A 86 -14.14 7.64 11.35
N ARG A 87 -13.05 7.54 12.12
CA ARG A 87 -11.89 8.42 11.95
C ARG A 87 -11.17 8.22 10.62
N ARG A 88 -11.18 7.00 10.08
CA ARG A 88 -10.49 6.64 8.83
C ARG A 88 -11.33 7.00 7.61
N ILE A 89 -12.60 6.63 7.63
CA ILE A 89 -13.56 6.96 6.58
C ILE A 89 -13.61 8.48 6.37
N LEU A 90 -13.77 9.28 7.42
CA LEU A 90 -13.83 10.74 7.30
C LEU A 90 -12.55 11.39 6.75
N ARG A 91 -11.40 10.70 6.85
CA ARG A 91 -10.11 11.22 6.38
C ARG A 91 -9.80 10.79 4.95
N ILE A 92 -10.05 9.52 4.61
CA ILE A 92 -9.55 8.93 3.36
C ILE A 92 -10.62 8.97 2.26
N VAL A 93 -11.86 8.62 2.59
CA VAL A 93 -12.96 8.48 1.62
C VAL A 93 -13.24 9.80 0.87
N PRO A 94 -13.43 10.95 1.52
CA PRO A 94 -13.75 12.18 0.79
C PRO A 94 -12.70 12.56 -0.26
N LEU A 95 -11.42 12.47 0.13
CA LEU A 95 -10.31 12.82 -0.75
C LEU A 95 -10.15 11.80 -1.88
N TYR A 96 -10.33 10.51 -1.59
CA TYR A 96 -10.20 9.45 -2.59
C TYR A 96 -11.26 9.56 -3.69
N TYR A 97 -12.54 9.64 -3.30
CA TYR A 97 -13.63 9.72 -4.28
C TYR A 97 -13.59 11.04 -5.06
N ALA A 98 -13.16 12.14 -4.43
CA ALA A 98 -12.91 13.39 -5.14
C ALA A 98 -11.79 13.25 -6.18
N ALA A 99 -10.66 12.63 -5.82
CA ALA A 99 -9.57 12.37 -6.75
C ALA A 99 -9.99 11.44 -7.90
N LEU A 100 -10.75 10.37 -7.61
CA LEU A 100 -11.29 9.50 -8.66
C LEU A 100 -12.22 10.25 -9.61
N ALA A 101 -13.10 11.09 -9.09
CA ALA A 101 -13.99 11.89 -9.92
C ALA A 101 -13.19 12.83 -10.84
N LEU A 102 -12.14 13.47 -10.32
CA LEU A 102 -11.26 14.30 -11.12
C LEU A 102 -10.55 13.48 -12.22
N ILE A 103 -9.99 12.32 -11.87
CA ILE A 103 -9.24 11.47 -12.81
C ILE A 103 -10.13 10.94 -13.93
N PHE A 104 -11.36 10.51 -13.65
CA PHE A 104 -12.23 9.89 -14.66
C PHE A 104 -13.07 10.88 -15.46
N PHE A 105 -13.51 11.99 -14.85
CA PHE A 105 -14.43 12.91 -15.53
C PHE A 105 -13.74 14.12 -16.16
N VAL A 106 -12.72 14.72 -15.52
CA VAL A 106 -12.10 15.96 -16.02
C VAL A 106 -11.43 15.80 -17.39
N PRO A 107 -10.62 14.76 -17.66
CA PRO A 107 -10.05 14.54 -18.99
C PRO A 107 -11.10 14.45 -20.10
N ARG A 108 -12.29 13.94 -19.77
CA ARG A 108 -13.40 13.76 -20.72
C ARG A 108 -14.11 15.07 -21.04
N PHE A 109 -14.21 15.98 -20.06
CA PHE A 109 -14.72 17.34 -20.27
C PHE A 109 -13.77 18.20 -21.09
N ILE A 110 -12.47 18.07 -20.87
CA ILE A 110 -11.43 18.83 -21.60
C ILE A 110 -11.19 18.24 -23.00
N ALA A 111 -11.66 17.02 -23.26
CA ALA A 111 -11.52 16.30 -24.54
C ALA A 111 -10.08 16.20 -25.05
N SER A 112 -9.09 16.23 -24.14
CA SER A 112 -7.67 16.15 -24.49
C SER A 112 -7.26 14.70 -24.73
N PRO A 113 -6.82 14.32 -25.95
CA PRO A 113 -6.35 12.96 -26.25
C PRO A 113 -5.14 12.58 -25.39
N THR A 114 -4.31 13.56 -25.05
CA THR A 114 -3.15 13.40 -24.18
C THR A 114 -3.59 13.03 -22.77
N ALA A 115 -4.55 13.75 -22.19
CA ALA A 115 -5.03 13.48 -20.83
C ALA A 115 -5.65 12.07 -20.69
N LEU A 116 -6.39 11.61 -21.72
CA LEU A 116 -7.01 10.28 -21.75
C LEU A 116 -5.98 9.13 -21.83
N ARG A 117 -4.76 9.38 -22.32
CA ARG A 117 -3.69 8.36 -22.39
C ARG A 117 -3.02 8.13 -21.04
N PHE A 118 -3.08 9.10 -20.14
CA PHE A 118 -2.42 9.02 -18.83
C PHE A 118 -3.30 8.41 -17.74
N THR A 119 -4.62 8.32 -17.96
CA THR A 119 -5.58 7.73 -17.03
C THR A 119 -5.94 6.29 -17.43
N ALA A 120 -6.48 5.52 -16.48
CA ALA A 120 -7.03 4.21 -16.80
C ALA A 120 -8.25 4.35 -17.73
N PRO A 121 -8.52 3.35 -18.60
CA PRO A 121 -9.72 3.33 -19.41
C PRO A 121 -10.98 3.51 -18.56
N PHE A 122 -11.94 4.28 -19.06
CA PHE A 122 -13.21 4.51 -18.34
C PHE A 122 -14.00 3.21 -18.13
N SER A 123 -13.83 2.21 -19.00
CA SER A 123 -14.38 0.86 -18.84
C SER A 123 -13.94 0.21 -17.52
N ASP A 124 -12.77 0.59 -17.01
CA ASP A 124 -12.13 -0.05 -15.87
C ASP A 124 -12.38 0.70 -14.56
N GLN A 125 -13.15 1.79 -14.61
CA GLN A 125 -13.41 2.65 -13.45
C GLN A 125 -13.99 1.86 -12.25
N ILE A 126 -14.77 0.80 -12.51
CA ILE A 126 -15.42 -0.01 -11.47
C ILE A 126 -14.39 -0.62 -10.51
N TRP A 127 -13.21 -0.98 -11.02
CA TRP A 127 -12.13 -1.52 -10.20
C TRP A 127 -11.60 -0.48 -9.21
N TYR A 128 -11.63 0.81 -9.57
CA TYR A 128 -11.19 1.88 -8.69
C TYR A 128 -12.27 2.26 -7.68
N TRP A 129 -13.53 2.38 -8.11
CA TRP A 129 -14.64 2.71 -7.21
C TRP A 129 -14.83 1.67 -6.09
N LEU A 130 -14.46 0.41 -6.34
CA LEU A 130 -14.58 -0.69 -5.38
C LEU A 130 -13.29 -1.01 -4.61
N TYR A 131 -12.22 -0.22 -4.77
CA TYR A 131 -10.90 -0.54 -4.21
C TYR A 131 -10.36 -1.91 -4.63
N LEU A 132 -10.57 -2.30 -5.89
CA LEU A 132 -10.15 -3.58 -6.50
C LEU A 132 -9.06 -3.41 -7.58
N GLN A 133 -8.46 -2.23 -7.71
CA GLN A 133 -7.41 -1.95 -8.69
C GLN A 133 -6.16 -2.82 -8.53
N ASN A 134 -5.91 -3.38 -7.34
CA ASN A 134 -4.83 -4.35 -7.12
C ASN A 134 -5.09 -5.66 -7.89
N PHE A 135 -6.34 -6.11 -7.99
CA PHE A 135 -6.72 -7.27 -8.81
C PHE A 135 -6.72 -6.93 -10.29
N HIS A 136 -7.17 -5.73 -10.65
CA HIS A 136 -7.12 -5.26 -12.04
C HIS A 136 -5.69 -5.21 -12.58
N ARG A 137 -4.74 -4.76 -11.75
CA ARG A 137 -3.31 -4.74 -12.08
C ARG A 137 -2.75 -6.13 -12.41
N LEU A 138 -3.26 -7.21 -11.81
CA LEU A 138 -2.85 -8.58 -12.15
C LEU A 138 -3.22 -8.97 -13.59
N ARG A 139 -4.19 -8.27 -14.19
CA ARG A 139 -4.62 -8.47 -15.59
C ARG A 139 -3.83 -7.61 -16.59
N GLY A 140 -2.78 -6.92 -16.14
CA GLY A 140 -1.88 -6.13 -16.98
C GLY A 140 -2.33 -4.69 -17.27
N ALA A 141 -3.49 -4.28 -16.75
CA ALA A 141 -4.01 -2.93 -16.97
C ALA A 141 -3.56 -1.97 -15.86
N VAL A 142 -2.70 -1.01 -16.19
CA VAL A 142 -2.24 0.03 -15.26
C VAL A 142 -2.14 1.36 -15.99
N GLY A 143 -2.94 2.35 -15.56
CA GLY A 143 -2.76 3.74 -16.02
C GLY A 143 -1.59 4.40 -15.29
N LEU A 144 -0.85 5.29 -15.94
CA LEU A 144 0.27 6.01 -15.31
C LEU A 144 -0.20 6.81 -14.09
N VAL A 145 -1.33 7.51 -14.21
CA VAL A 145 -1.90 8.33 -13.12
C VAL A 145 -2.57 7.46 -12.07
N THR A 146 -3.19 6.35 -12.44
CA THR A 146 -3.93 5.50 -11.49
C THR A 146 -3.07 4.39 -10.88
N GLY A 147 -1.84 4.24 -11.36
CA GLY A 147 -0.93 3.14 -11.04
C GLY A 147 -0.38 3.16 -9.62
N HIS A 148 -0.59 4.24 -8.86
CA HIS A 148 -0.26 4.32 -7.43
C HIS A 148 -1.46 4.00 -6.53
N LEU A 149 -2.70 3.98 -7.04
CA LEU A 149 -3.91 3.79 -6.22
C LEU A 149 -4.01 2.37 -5.65
N TRP A 150 -3.29 1.39 -6.20
CA TRP A 150 -3.31 0.01 -5.72
C TRP A 150 -2.86 -0.15 -4.26
N SER A 151 -1.86 0.63 -3.82
CA SER A 151 -1.42 0.58 -2.43
C SER A 151 -2.53 1.07 -1.51
N LEU A 152 -3.24 2.15 -1.89
CA LEU A 152 -4.38 2.64 -1.13
C LEU A 152 -5.53 1.61 -1.04
N ALA A 153 -5.80 0.85 -2.12
CA ALA A 153 -6.76 -0.25 -2.05
C ALA A 153 -6.37 -1.34 -1.06
N ILE A 154 -5.09 -1.74 -1.06
CA ILE A 154 -4.59 -2.72 -0.10
C ILE A 154 -4.70 -2.17 1.33
N GLU A 155 -4.43 -0.88 1.53
CA GLU A 155 -4.57 -0.22 2.84
C GLU A 155 -6.02 -0.25 3.33
N GLU A 156 -7.00 0.06 2.48
CA GLU A 156 -8.43 -0.02 2.82
C GLU A 156 -8.89 -1.46 3.08
N GLN A 157 -8.48 -2.42 2.27
CA GLN A 157 -8.75 -3.84 2.50
C GLN A 157 -8.17 -4.29 3.85
N PHE A 158 -6.96 -3.86 4.18
CA PHE A 158 -6.34 -4.10 5.48
C PHE A 158 -7.16 -3.47 6.61
N TYR A 159 -7.64 -2.24 6.45
CA TYR A 159 -8.50 -1.59 7.45
C TYR A 159 -9.81 -2.32 7.71
N LEU A 160 -10.39 -2.97 6.70
CA LEU A 160 -11.63 -3.74 6.83
C LEU A 160 -11.39 -5.10 7.51
N VAL A 161 -10.34 -5.81 7.13
CA VAL A 161 -10.09 -7.20 7.57
C VAL A 161 -9.39 -7.25 8.92
N TRP A 162 -8.39 -6.40 9.15
CA TRP A 162 -7.50 -6.51 10.31
C TRP A 162 -8.20 -6.35 11.67
N PRO A 163 -9.15 -5.42 11.88
CA PRO A 163 -9.90 -5.32 13.13
C PRO A 163 -10.68 -6.60 13.47
N LEU A 164 -11.20 -7.31 12.47
CA LEU A 164 -11.91 -8.59 12.66
C LEU A 164 -10.93 -9.68 13.10
N VAL A 165 -9.75 -9.74 12.49
CA VAL A 165 -8.68 -10.68 12.86
C VAL A 165 -8.22 -10.44 14.30
N ILE A 166 -7.96 -9.19 14.68
CA ILE A 166 -7.51 -8.83 16.04
C ILE A 166 -8.61 -9.02 17.09
N LEU A 167 -9.89 -8.91 16.71
CA LEU A 167 -10.99 -9.22 17.62
C LEU A 167 -10.92 -10.69 18.09
N VAL A 168 -10.66 -11.61 17.16
CA VAL A 168 -10.62 -13.06 17.44
C VAL A 168 -9.30 -13.50 18.05
N LEU A 169 -8.17 -12.93 17.63
CA LEU A 169 -6.84 -13.36 18.08
C LEU A 169 -6.42 -12.75 19.42
N SER A 170 -5.79 -13.54 20.28
CA SER A 170 -5.04 -13.00 21.43
C SER A 170 -3.73 -12.36 20.95
N ARG A 171 -3.16 -11.43 21.74
CA ARG A 171 -1.89 -10.76 21.38
C ARG A 171 -0.78 -11.76 21.06
N ARG A 172 -0.67 -12.83 21.85
CA ARG A 172 0.30 -13.90 21.62
C ARG A 172 0.06 -14.64 20.30
N ARG A 173 -1.18 -14.99 19.99
CA ARG A 173 -1.52 -15.67 18.72
C ARG A 173 -1.33 -14.78 17.50
N ALA A 174 -1.61 -13.48 17.62
CA ALA A 174 -1.35 -12.53 16.55
C ALA A 174 0.16 -12.40 16.26
N LEU A 175 1.00 -12.35 17.29
CA LEU A 175 2.46 -12.37 17.11
C LEU A 175 2.94 -13.67 16.47
N GLN A 176 2.47 -14.82 16.95
CA GLN A 176 2.79 -16.13 16.35
C GLN A 176 2.35 -16.22 14.88
N PHE A 177 1.20 -15.65 14.54
CA PHE A 177 0.71 -15.58 13.17
C PHE A 177 1.62 -14.71 12.29
N CYS A 178 2.05 -13.55 12.77
CA CYS A 178 3.01 -12.70 12.07
C CYS A 178 4.37 -13.40 11.91
N GLU A 179 4.87 -14.06 12.95
CA GLU A 179 6.11 -14.86 12.89
C GLU A 179 6.00 -15.97 11.84
N ALA A 180 4.90 -16.73 11.84
CA ALA A 180 4.65 -17.79 10.86
C ALA A 180 4.60 -17.24 9.43
N LEU A 181 4.00 -16.07 9.21
CA LEU A 181 3.99 -15.41 7.89
C LEU A 181 5.39 -15.01 7.43
N VAL A 182 6.21 -14.44 8.32
CA VAL A 182 7.59 -14.06 8.00
C VAL A 182 8.42 -15.30 7.66
N VAL A 183 8.27 -16.37 8.45
CA VAL A 183 8.96 -17.65 8.19
C VAL A 183 8.49 -18.26 6.87
N ALA A 184 7.18 -18.30 6.60
CA ALA A 184 6.65 -18.82 5.35
C ALA A 184 7.15 -18.02 4.13
N LEU A 185 7.24 -16.69 4.24
CA LEU A 185 7.81 -15.84 3.20
C LEU A 185 9.30 -16.12 3.00
N ALA A 186 10.08 -16.24 4.09
CA ALA A 186 11.50 -16.58 4.01
C ALA A 186 11.72 -17.94 3.35
N ILE A 187 10.93 -18.96 3.72
CA ILE A 187 10.95 -20.28 3.09
C ILE A 187 10.65 -20.17 1.59
N ARG A 188 9.61 -19.40 1.21
CA ARG A 188 9.27 -19.19 -0.20
C ARG A 188 10.42 -18.53 -0.98
N VAL A 189 11.06 -17.52 -0.40
CA VAL A 189 12.21 -16.84 -1.04
C VAL A 189 13.37 -17.81 -1.21
N VAL A 190 13.74 -18.54 -0.16
CA VAL A 190 14.81 -19.56 -0.22
C VAL A 190 14.47 -20.63 -1.25
N TRP A 191 13.23 -21.12 -1.28
CA TRP A 191 12.76 -22.08 -2.26
C TRP A 191 12.91 -21.57 -3.70
N VAL A 192 12.49 -20.33 -3.97
CA VAL A 192 12.64 -19.71 -5.30
C VAL A 192 14.10 -19.52 -5.68
N LEU A 193 14.97 -19.13 -4.75
CA LEU A 193 16.39 -18.96 -5.03
C LEU A 193 17.09 -20.31 -5.29
N VAL A 194 16.83 -21.30 -4.44
CA VAL A 194 17.46 -22.64 -4.54
C VAL A 194 16.94 -23.41 -5.76
N LEU A 195 15.64 -23.39 -6.04
CA LEU A 195 15.07 -24.10 -7.19
C LEU A 195 15.10 -23.30 -8.50
N GLY A 196 15.18 -21.98 -8.41
CA GLY A 196 15.39 -21.11 -9.57
C GLY A 196 16.73 -21.38 -10.24
N GLU A 197 17.77 -21.65 -9.44
CA GLU A 197 19.10 -22.06 -9.95
C GLU A 197 19.13 -23.47 -10.53
N LEU A 198 18.15 -24.33 -10.18
CA LEU A 198 18.02 -25.69 -10.70
C LEU A 198 17.26 -25.76 -12.04
N GLY A 199 16.94 -24.63 -12.68
CA GLY A 199 16.32 -24.58 -14.02
C GLY A 199 14.82 -24.87 -14.07
N TRP A 200 14.18 -25.16 -12.94
CA TRP A 200 12.73 -25.43 -12.87
C TRP A 200 11.87 -24.16 -12.97
N GLY A 201 12.47 -22.97 -12.85
CA GLY A 201 11.78 -21.68 -13.02
C GLY A 201 11.41 -21.34 -14.46
N ILE A 202 12.12 -21.90 -15.46
CA ILE A 202 11.85 -21.67 -16.88
C ILE A 202 10.70 -22.59 -17.37
N PHE A 203 10.56 -23.78 -16.78
CA PHE A 203 9.57 -24.78 -17.21
C PHE A 203 8.10 -24.32 -17.02
N TRP A 204 7.84 -23.43 -16.05
CA TRP A 204 6.49 -22.91 -15.80
C TRP A 204 6.10 -21.67 -16.62
N MET A 205 7.03 -21.00 -17.29
CA MET A 205 6.73 -19.82 -18.12
C MET A 205 6.54 -20.14 -19.61
N THR A 206 6.94 -21.33 -20.08
CA THR A 206 6.84 -21.72 -21.50
C THR A 206 5.58 -22.53 -21.84
N HIS A 207 4.73 -22.86 -20.86
CA HIS A 207 3.53 -23.67 -21.05
C HIS A 207 2.28 -23.07 -20.38
N THR A 208 1.95 -21.81 -20.67
CA THR A 208 0.58 -21.26 -20.66
C THR A 208 0.55 -20.02 -21.52
#